data_AF-A0A534Q546-F1
#
_entry.id   AF-A0A534Q546-F1
#
_cell.length_a   1.000
_cell.length_b   1.000
_cell.length_c   1.000
_cell.angle_alpha   90.00
_cell.angle_beta   90.00
_cell.angle_gamma   90.00
#
_symmetry.space_group_name_H-M   'P 1'
#
loop_
_entity.id
_entity.type
_entity.pdbx_description
1 polymer ?
#
loop_
_entity_poly.entity_id
_entity_poly.type
_entity_poly.pdbx_seq_one_letter_code
_entity_poly.pdbx_strand_id
1 'polypeptide(L)'
;MQAVQWELASDSEEWALRWRTGRLEDLGFPTWDEAMRIYRFMDPGARRALPAEAPAPPAEWPLPVWLPRLPESGGAGDRIFRAIAELSEPERRAAFFGFVALANRIAVADGLPLGDAESTPTAIAKAAHLASAGLAYLAEEHRMRDVDVVRRASVEHLFRVGANLDPDGARS
;
A
#
# COMPACT_ATOMS: atom_id res chain seq x y z
N MET A 1 21.78 46.21 1.28
CA MET A 1 20.63 45.63 0.56
C MET A 1 21.07 44.31 -0.07
N GLN A 2 21.01 43.20 0.67
CA GLN A 2 21.44 41.88 0.16
C GLN A 2 20.75 40.72 0.92
N ALA A 3 19.45 40.88 1.25
CA ALA A 3 18.66 39.86 1.93
C ALA A 3 17.42 39.39 1.13
N VAL A 4 17.09 40.06 0.02
CA VAL A 4 15.83 39.84 -0.73
C VAL A 4 15.94 38.72 -1.79
N GLN A 5 17.16 38.28 -2.14
CA GLN A 5 17.34 37.28 -3.20
C GLN A 5 17.22 35.82 -2.70
N TRP A 6 17.36 35.58 -1.39
CA TRP A 6 17.28 34.24 -0.82
C TRP A 6 15.85 33.83 -0.45
N GLU A 7 15.02 34.76 0.03
CA GLU A 7 13.62 34.47 0.35
C GLU A 7 12.79 34.17 -0.90
N LEU A 8 13.04 34.86 -2.03
CA LEU A 8 12.28 34.63 -3.26
C LEU A 8 12.58 33.26 -3.91
N ALA A 9 13.81 32.76 -3.78
CA ALA A 9 14.20 31.43 -4.26
C ALA A 9 13.66 30.33 -3.34
N SER A 10 13.75 30.52 -2.02
CA SER A 10 13.15 29.65 -0.99
C SER A 10 11.65 29.50 -1.19
N ASP A 11 10.93 30.61 -1.35
CA ASP A 11 9.50 30.61 -1.62
C ASP A 11 9.22 29.88 -2.94
N SER A 12 9.98 30.14 -4.00
CA SER A 12 9.77 29.48 -5.30
C SER A 12 10.00 27.96 -5.25
N GLU A 13 11.01 27.49 -4.52
CA GLU A 13 11.27 26.07 -4.28
C GLU A 13 10.17 25.42 -3.44
N GLU A 14 9.70 26.11 -2.40
CA GLU A 14 8.61 25.63 -1.55
C GLU A 14 7.27 25.58 -2.31
N TRP A 15 6.99 26.56 -3.17
CA TRP A 15 5.83 26.56 -4.07
C TRP A 15 5.93 25.45 -5.12
N ALA A 16 7.11 25.22 -5.72
CA ALA A 16 7.33 24.12 -6.66
C ALA A 16 7.19 22.74 -5.99
N LEU A 17 7.67 22.62 -4.74
CA LEU A 17 7.49 21.43 -3.91
C LEU A 17 6.02 21.19 -3.59
N ARG A 18 5.30 22.21 -3.09
CA ARG A 18 3.85 22.13 -2.78
C ARG A 18 3.02 21.79 -4.02
N TRP A 19 3.36 22.35 -5.18
CA TRP A 19 2.63 22.10 -6.42
C TRP A 19 2.89 20.70 -7.00
N ARG A 20 4.12 20.17 -6.83
CA ARG A 20 4.47 18.78 -7.15
C ARG A 20 3.80 17.79 -6.20
N THR A 21 3.82 18.07 -4.89
CA THR A 21 3.22 17.21 -3.87
C THR A 21 1.70 17.14 -4.01
N GLY A 22 1.02 18.28 -4.21
CA GLY A 22 -0.44 18.30 -4.38
C GLY A 22 -0.92 17.48 -5.58
N ARG A 23 -0.22 17.51 -6.73
CA ARG A 23 -0.55 16.64 -7.86
C ARG A 23 -0.25 15.17 -7.60
N LEU A 24 0.79 14.85 -6.85
CA LEU A 24 1.09 13.46 -6.50
C LEU A 24 0.00 12.88 -5.59
N GLU A 25 -0.48 13.66 -4.63
CA GLU A 25 -1.61 13.30 -3.76
C GLU A 25 -2.89 13.08 -4.57
N ASP A 26 -3.20 13.96 -5.53
CA ASP A 26 -4.31 13.78 -6.48
C ASP A 26 -4.17 12.51 -7.34
N LEU A 27 -2.94 12.04 -7.56
CA LEU A 27 -2.62 10.81 -8.28
C LEU A 27 -2.57 9.57 -7.36
N GLY A 28 -2.86 9.72 -6.07
CA GLY A 28 -2.87 8.64 -5.08
C GLY A 28 -1.52 8.33 -4.43
N PHE A 29 -0.55 9.25 -4.50
CA PHE A 29 0.73 9.17 -3.80
C PHE A 29 0.69 10.05 -2.54
N PRO A 30 0.65 9.46 -1.33
CA PRO A 30 0.60 10.23 -0.09
C PRO A 30 1.92 10.97 0.16
N THR A 31 1.95 11.85 1.16
CA THR A 31 3.23 12.42 1.64
C THR A 31 4.16 11.33 2.16
N TRP A 32 5.48 11.60 2.21
CA TRP A 32 6.45 10.62 2.72
C TRP A 32 6.19 10.24 4.19
N ASP A 33 5.89 11.22 5.05
CA ASP A 33 5.55 10.96 6.46
C ASP A 33 4.29 10.11 6.63
N GLU A 34 3.30 10.30 5.74
CA GLU A 34 2.12 9.44 5.66
C GLU A 34 2.45 8.03 5.18
N ALA A 35 3.33 7.93 4.19
CA ALA A 35 3.73 6.69 3.59
C ALA A 35 4.47 5.80 4.61
N MET A 36 5.43 6.37 5.34
CA MET A 36 6.23 5.68 6.36
C MET A 36 5.41 5.05 7.48
N ARG A 37 4.15 5.43 7.66
CA ARG A 37 3.25 4.86 8.67
C ARG A 37 3.02 3.35 8.49
N ILE A 38 3.15 2.82 7.28
CA ILE A 38 2.99 1.39 6.99
C ILE A 38 4.13 0.55 7.58
N TYR A 39 5.27 1.17 7.93
CA TYR A 39 6.40 0.48 8.55
C TYR A 39 6.47 0.67 10.06
N ARG A 40 5.49 1.36 10.66
CA ARG A 40 5.47 1.53 12.11
C ARG A 40 5.30 0.19 12.81
N PHE A 41 6.02 0.07 13.93
CA PHE A 41 5.92 -1.06 14.82
C PHE A 41 4.46 -1.35 15.20
N MET A 42 4.11 -2.63 15.16
CA MET A 42 2.85 -3.16 15.65
C MET A 42 3.13 -4.11 16.81
N ASP A 43 2.49 -3.86 17.95
CA ASP A 43 2.61 -4.76 19.09
C ASP A 43 1.96 -6.14 18.77
N PRO A 44 2.34 -7.20 19.51
CA PRO A 44 1.81 -8.55 19.27
C PRO A 44 0.28 -8.69 19.36
N GLY A 45 -0.41 -7.83 20.12
CA GLY A 45 -1.86 -7.80 20.19
C GLY A 45 -2.47 -7.21 18.91
N ALA A 46 -1.96 -6.05 18.49
CA ALA A 46 -2.39 -5.41 17.24
C ALA A 46 -2.11 -6.27 16.00
N ARG A 47 -1.01 -7.04 15.99
CA ARG A 47 -0.70 -7.98 14.89
C ARG A 47 -1.73 -9.09 14.74
N ARG A 48 -2.37 -9.51 15.82
CA ARG A 48 -3.41 -10.55 15.82
C ARG A 48 -4.81 -10.01 15.63
N ALA A 49 -4.99 -8.69 15.67
CA ALA A 49 -6.29 -8.07 15.54
C ALA A 49 -6.87 -8.34 14.14
N LEU A 50 -8.04 -8.96 14.11
CA LEU A 50 -8.85 -9.16 12.92
C LEU A 50 -10.29 -8.71 13.25
N PRO A 51 -10.78 -7.59 12.70
CA PRO A 51 -12.15 -7.10 12.95
C PRO A 51 -13.19 -8.19 12.67
N ALA A 52 -14.27 -8.28 13.46
CA ALA A 52 -15.32 -9.30 13.26
C ALA A 52 -16.03 -9.16 11.91
N GLU A 53 -16.19 -7.92 11.44
CA GLU A 53 -16.87 -7.55 10.20
C GLU A 53 -15.92 -6.89 9.22
N ALA A 54 -16.28 -6.97 7.93
CA ALA A 54 -15.56 -6.28 6.86
C ALA A 54 -15.68 -4.76 7.03
N PRO A 55 -14.59 -3.99 6.82
CA PRO A 55 -14.73 -2.55 6.69
C PRO A 55 -15.64 -2.22 5.50
N ALA A 56 -16.52 -1.23 5.68
CA ALA A 56 -17.35 -0.74 4.58
C ALA A 56 -16.45 -0.25 3.43
N PRO A 57 -16.74 -0.57 2.17
CA PRO A 57 -15.98 -0.03 1.05
C PRO A 57 -16.14 1.50 1.07
N PRO A 58 -15.07 2.27 0.79
CA PRO A 58 -15.18 3.72 0.67
C PRO A 58 -16.15 4.08 -0.47
N ALA A 59 -16.91 5.15 -0.27
CA ALA A 59 -17.96 5.58 -1.21
C ALA A 59 -17.40 6.03 -2.57
N GLU A 60 -16.18 6.59 -2.59
CA GLU A 60 -15.49 7.05 -3.78
C GLU A 60 -13.98 6.75 -3.67
N TRP A 61 -13.38 6.24 -4.74
CA TRP A 61 -11.92 6.17 -4.88
C TRP A 61 -11.45 7.22 -5.88
N PRO A 62 -10.84 8.33 -5.43
CA PRO A 62 -10.19 9.28 -6.30
C PRO A 62 -8.82 8.71 -6.68
N LEU A 63 -8.77 7.77 -7.62
CA LEU A 63 -7.52 7.34 -8.23
C LEU A 63 -7.61 7.55 -9.74
N PRO A 64 -6.62 8.22 -10.36
CA PRO A 64 -6.50 8.23 -11.81
C PRO A 64 -6.33 6.78 -12.28
N VAL A 65 -7.16 6.40 -13.25
CA VAL A 65 -7.21 5.06 -13.83
C VAL A 65 -5.92 4.82 -14.62
N TRP A 66 -4.87 4.39 -13.93
CA TRP A 66 -3.90 3.45 -14.48
C TRP A 66 -3.98 2.20 -13.61
N LEU A 67 -4.84 1.27 -14.02
CA LEU A 67 -4.97 -0.05 -13.42
C LEU A 67 -3.94 -0.94 -14.14
N PRO A 68 -2.72 -1.17 -13.61
CA PRO A 68 -1.91 -2.25 -14.12
C PRO A 68 -2.73 -3.54 -13.99
N ARG A 69 -2.87 -4.32 -15.06
CA ARG A 69 -3.46 -5.67 -14.92
C ARG A 69 -2.68 -6.36 -13.80
N LEU A 70 -3.38 -6.92 -12.81
CA LEU A 70 -2.76 -7.91 -11.93
C LEU A 70 -2.03 -8.90 -12.81
N PRO A 71 -0.80 -9.32 -12.47
CA PRO A 71 -0.11 -10.37 -13.21
C PRO A 71 -1.11 -11.50 -13.43
N GLU A 72 -1.34 -11.83 -14.70
CA GLU A 72 -2.34 -12.82 -15.09
C GLU A 72 -2.10 -14.06 -14.24
N SER A 73 -3.15 -14.50 -13.53
CA SER A 73 -3.09 -15.65 -12.65
C SER A 73 -2.72 -16.87 -13.49
N GLY A 74 -1.42 -17.16 -13.54
CA GLY A 74 -0.80 -18.11 -14.45
C GLY A 74 0.58 -18.51 -13.93
N GLY A 75 0.60 -19.04 -12.70
CA GLY A 75 1.77 -19.44 -11.92
C GLY A 75 1.39 -19.47 -10.45
N ALA A 76 2.25 -20.01 -9.57
CA ALA A 76 2.04 -20.02 -8.13
C ALA A 76 2.09 -18.60 -7.50
N GLY A 77 1.32 -17.64 -8.03
CA GLY A 77 1.33 -16.22 -7.67
C GLY A 77 1.00 -16.02 -6.21
N ASP A 78 1.42 -14.87 -5.65
CA ASP A 78 1.36 -14.58 -4.23
C ASP A 78 0.03 -14.95 -3.57
N ARG A 79 0.10 -15.45 -2.33
CA ARG A 79 -1.05 -15.94 -1.55
C ARG A 79 -2.19 -14.92 -1.52
N ILE A 80 -1.84 -13.63 -1.41
CA ILE A 80 -2.79 -12.53 -1.43
C ILE A 80 -3.59 -12.44 -2.74
N PHE A 81 -2.97 -12.62 -3.90
CA PHE A 81 -3.67 -12.54 -5.18
C PHE A 81 -4.62 -13.72 -5.40
N ARG A 82 -4.24 -14.92 -4.93
CA ARG A 82 -5.14 -16.08 -4.94
C ARG A 82 -6.38 -15.82 -4.09
N ALA A 83 -6.20 -15.28 -2.89
CA ALA A 83 -7.31 -14.95 -1.99
C ALA A 83 -8.23 -13.85 -2.57
N ILE A 84 -7.64 -12.82 -3.20
CA ILE A 84 -8.40 -11.76 -3.88
C ILE A 84 -9.19 -12.29 -5.08
N ALA A 85 -8.66 -13.28 -5.81
CA ALA A 85 -9.34 -13.89 -6.95
C ALA A 85 -10.63 -14.64 -6.55
N GLU A 86 -10.72 -15.14 -5.31
CA GLU A 86 -11.90 -15.82 -4.77
C GLU A 86 -13.02 -14.86 -4.32
N LEU A 87 -12.75 -13.56 -4.23
CA LEU A 87 -13.73 -12.55 -3.84
C LEU A 87 -14.79 -12.33 -4.92
N SER A 88 -15.98 -11.86 -4.50
CA SER A 88 -16.98 -11.36 -5.44
C SER A 88 -16.44 -10.19 -6.25
N GLU A 89 -17.03 -9.88 -7.40
CA GLU A 89 -16.58 -8.79 -8.26
C GLU A 89 -16.44 -7.42 -7.55
N PRO A 90 -17.40 -6.94 -6.72
CA PRO A 90 -17.23 -5.68 -5.99
C PRO A 90 -16.15 -5.75 -4.91
N GLU A 91 -16.08 -6.84 -4.15
CA GLU A 91 -15.02 -7.06 -3.13
C GLU A 91 -13.63 -7.11 -3.78
N ARG A 92 -13.51 -7.81 -4.91
CA ARG A 92 -12.26 -7.95 -5.67
C ARG A 92 -11.79 -6.61 -6.23
N ARG A 93 -12.70 -5.81 -6.78
CA ARG A 93 -12.38 -4.43 -7.21
C ARG A 93 -11.88 -3.60 -6.03
N ALA A 94 -12.56 -3.68 -4.88
CA ALA A 94 -12.17 -2.96 -3.69
C ALA A 94 -10.77 -3.34 -3.19
N ALA A 95 -10.50 -4.64 -3.09
CA ALA A 95 -9.19 -5.16 -2.71
C ALA A 95 -8.11 -4.72 -3.70
N PHE A 96 -8.42 -4.70 -5.00
CA PHE A 96 -7.49 -4.25 -6.03
C PHE A 96 -7.13 -2.77 -5.89
N PHE A 97 -8.11 -1.89 -5.68
CA PHE A 97 -7.83 -0.47 -5.41
C PHE A 97 -7.00 -0.28 -4.15
N GLY A 98 -7.33 -1.00 -3.07
CA GLY A 98 -6.54 -0.98 -1.84
C GLY A 98 -5.09 -1.45 -2.07
N PHE A 99 -4.89 -2.44 -2.94
CA PHE A 99 -3.57 -2.94 -3.31
C PHE A 99 -2.75 -1.90 -4.11
N VAL A 100 -3.35 -1.25 -5.10
CA VAL A 100 -2.69 -0.18 -5.87
C VAL A 100 -2.33 1.00 -4.97
N ALA A 101 -3.24 1.42 -4.09
CA ALA A 101 -2.97 2.47 -3.12
C ALA A 101 -1.81 2.11 -2.17
N LEU A 102 -1.73 0.85 -1.73
CA LEU A 102 -0.62 0.34 -0.95
C LEU A 102 0.70 0.37 -1.74
N ALA A 103 0.70 -0.07 -3.00
CA ALA A 103 1.89 -0.06 -3.85
C ALA A 103 2.41 1.37 -4.07
N ASN A 104 1.52 2.33 -4.37
CA ASN A 104 1.89 3.75 -4.46
C ASN A 104 2.50 4.24 -3.15
N ARG A 105 1.91 3.86 -2.01
CA ARG A 105 2.43 4.24 -0.70
C ARG A 105 3.82 3.64 -0.43
N ILE A 106 4.05 2.38 -0.77
CA ILE A 106 5.36 1.73 -0.66
C ILE A 106 6.38 2.46 -1.54
N ALA A 107 6.02 2.78 -2.78
CA ALA A 107 6.91 3.51 -3.69
C ALA A 107 7.34 4.87 -3.12
N VAL A 108 6.42 5.61 -2.48
CA VAL A 108 6.78 6.85 -1.77
C VAL A 108 7.67 6.56 -0.56
N ALA A 109 7.27 5.62 0.31
CA ALA A 109 7.98 5.33 1.56
C ALA A 109 9.43 4.89 1.30
N ASP A 110 9.64 4.07 0.28
CA ASP A 110 10.93 3.51 -0.10
C ASP A 110 11.75 4.47 -1.00
N GLY A 111 11.20 5.66 -1.31
CA GLY A 111 11.89 6.67 -2.12
C GLY A 111 12.11 6.24 -3.58
N LEU A 112 11.24 5.37 -4.12
CA LEU A 112 11.35 4.90 -5.49
C LEU A 112 11.12 6.05 -6.49
N PRO A 113 11.85 6.10 -7.63
CA PRO A 113 11.64 7.10 -8.65
C PRO A 113 10.22 7.00 -9.26
N LEU A 114 9.33 7.91 -8.86
CA LEU A 114 7.95 7.99 -9.37
C LEU A 114 7.97 8.47 -10.82
N GLY A 115 7.92 7.54 -11.77
CA GLY A 115 8.05 7.78 -13.22
C GLY A 115 8.96 6.79 -13.94
N ASP A 116 9.69 5.96 -13.19
CA ASP A 116 10.43 4.82 -13.75
C ASP A 116 9.50 3.61 -13.93
N ALA A 117 9.67 2.89 -15.03
CA ALA A 117 8.91 1.69 -15.38
C ALA A 117 9.14 0.55 -14.36
N GLU A 118 10.30 0.51 -13.71
CA GLU A 118 10.68 -0.55 -12.75
C GLU A 118 10.22 -0.27 -11.30
N SER A 119 9.89 0.98 -10.97
CA SER A 119 9.43 1.37 -9.62
C SER A 119 8.09 0.72 -9.26
N THR A 120 7.16 0.65 -10.22
CA THR A 120 5.83 0.08 -9.97
C THR A 120 5.89 -1.44 -9.75
N PRO A 121 6.55 -2.24 -10.60
CA PRO A 121 6.72 -3.68 -10.37
C PRO A 121 7.40 -4.00 -9.03
N THR A 122 8.42 -3.23 -8.64
CA THR A 122 9.14 -3.41 -7.37
C THR A 122 8.21 -3.21 -6.17
N ALA A 123 7.47 -2.09 -6.15
CA ALA A 123 6.53 -1.81 -5.07
C ALA A 123 5.38 -2.84 -5.00
N ILE A 124 4.87 -3.29 -6.15
CA ILE A 124 3.84 -4.34 -6.23
C ILE A 124 4.36 -5.67 -5.68
N ALA A 125 5.58 -6.07 -6.05
CA ALA A 125 6.18 -7.32 -5.58
C ALA A 125 6.37 -7.31 -4.06
N LYS A 126 6.90 -6.22 -3.50
CA LYS A 126 7.05 -6.06 -2.05
C LYS A 126 5.70 -6.05 -1.32
N ALA A 127 4.71 -5.34 -1.87
CA ALA A 127 3.34 -5.34 -1.36
C ALA A 127 2.78 -6.76 -1.31
N ALA A 128 2.91 -7.52 -2.39
CA ALA A 128 2.36 -8.86 -2.52
C ALA A 128 3.03 -9.85 -1.55
N HIS A 129 4.36 -9.77 -1.44
CA HIS A 129 5.16 -10.62 -0.57
C HIS A 129 4.79 -10.43 0.90
N LEU A 130 4.89 -9.20 1.41
CA LEU A 130 4.62 -8.90 2.82
C LEU A 130 3.14 -9.04 3.17
N ALA A 131 2.21 -8.65 2.29
CA ALA A 131 0.78 -8.90 2.51
C ALA A 131 0.46 -10.40 2.55
N SER A 132 1.14 -11.23 1.75
CA SER A 132 0.99 -12.69 1.79
C SER A 132 1.48 -13.29 3.10
N ALA A 133 2.58 -12.78 3.65
CA ALA A 133 3.09 -13.20 4.96
C ALA A 133 2.10 -12.85 6.09
N GLY A 134 1.57 -11.62 6.10
CA GLY A 134 0.57 -11.22 7.10
C GLY A 134 -0.76 -11.96 6.95
N LEU A 135 -1.19 -12.25 5.72
CA LEU A 135 -2.36 -13.08 5.44
C LEU A 135 -2.19 -14.50 5.99
N ALA A 136 -1.04 -15.13 5.73
CA ALA A 136 -0.74 -16.46 6.24
C ALA A 136 -0.80 -16.50 7.77
N TYR A 137 -0.16 -15.54 8.42
CA TYR A 137 -0.15 -15.43 9.88
C TYR A 137 -1.56 -15.28 10.47
N LEU A 138 -2.40 -14.39 9.92
CA LEU A 138 -3.76 -14.19 10.44
C LEU A 138 -4.69 -15.37 10.13
N ALA A 139 -4.53 -16.01 8.97
CA ALA A 139 -5.28 -17.21 8.63
C ALA A 139 -4.98 -18.35 9.62
N GLU A 140 -3.71 -18.53 9.99
CA GLU A 140 -3.28 -19.53 10.97
C GLU A 140 -3.75 -19.20 12.39
N GLU A 141 -3.52 -17.97 12.86
CA GLU A 141 -3.90 -17.52 14.20
C GLU A 141 -5.41 -17.66 14.45
N HIS A 142 -6.24 -17.34 13.46
CA HIS A 142 -7.70 -17.40 13.56
C HIS A 142 -8.32 -18.69 13.03
N ARG A 143 -7.51 -19.61 12.49
CA ARG A 143 -7.96 -20.84 11.79
C ARG A 143 -9.01 -20.55 10.71
N MET A 144 -8.76 -19.52 9.91
CA MET A 144 -9.63 -19.04 8.86
C MET A 144 -9.06 -19.36 7.48
N ARG A 145 -9.91 -19.40 6.46
CA ARG A 145 -9.45 -19.42 5.07
C ARG A 145 -8.98 -18.03 4.67
N ASP A 146 -8.05 -17.98 3.73
CA ASP A 146 -7.46 -16.72 3.24
C ASP A 146 -8.51 -15.72 2.76
N VAL A 147 -9.48 -16.16 1.98
CA VAL A 147 -10.57 -15.31 1.46
C VAL A 147 -11.39 -14.67 2.59
N ASP A 148 -11.58 -15.37 3.70
CA ASP A 148 -12.36 -14.88 4.84
C ASP A 148 -11.56 -13.85 5.66
N VAL A 149 -10.22 -13.96 5.66
CA VAL A 149 -9.32 -12.96 6.25
C VAL A 149 -9.27 -11.70 5.38
N VAL A 150 -9.12 -11.84 4.06
CA VAL A 150 -9.08 -10.69 3.12
C VAL A 150 -10.40 -9.90 3.12
N ARG A 151 -11.54 -10.55 3.39
CA ARG A 151 -12.81 -9.84 3.62
C ARG A 151 -12.80 -8.94 4.85
N ARG A 152 -12.04 -9.31 5.89
CA ARG A 152 -12.07 -8.67 7.22
C ARG A 152 -10.90 -7.71 7.47
N ALA A 153 -9.79 -7.89 6.77
CA ALA A 153 -8.59 -7.08 6.88
C ALA A 153 -8.28 -6.36 5.56
N SER A 154 -7.92 -5.07 5.65
CA SER A 154 -7.41 -4.34 4.49
C SER A 154 -6.05 -4.90 4.06
N VAL A 155 -5.74 -4.78 2.77
CA VAL A 155 -4.42 -5.19 2.22
C VAL A 155 -3.28 -4.46 2.94
N GLU A 156 -3.49 -3.20 3.31
CA GLU A 156 -2.52 -2.43 4.13
C GLU A 156 -2.30 -3.08 5.50
N HIS A 157 -3.37 -3.50 6.21
CA HIS A 157 -3.20 -4.18 7.50
C HIS A 157 -2.42 -5.48 7.35
N LEU A 158 -2.73 -6.27 6.32
CA LEU A 158 -2.00 -7.51 6.01
C LEU A 158 -0.52 -7.22 5.74
N PHE A 159 -0.22 -6.20 4.94
CA PHE A 159 1.15 -5.76 4.69
C PHE A 159 1.87 -5.36 5.98
N ARG A 160 1.24 -4.54 6.83
CA ARG A 160 1.82 -4.08 8.09
C ARG A 160 2.12 -5.24 9.04
N VAL A 161 1.22 -6.23 9.11
CA VAL A 161 1.47 -7.46 9.87
C VAL A 161 2.70 -8.19 9.31
N GLY A 162 2.77 -8.39 7.99
CA GLY A 162 3.92 -9.02 7.32
C GLY A 162 5.24 -8.29 7.57
N ALA A 163 5.27 -6.96 7.41
CA ALA A 163 6.44 -6.13 7.65
C ALA A 163 6.93 -6.19 9.12
N ASN A 164 6.03 -6.47 10.07
CA ASN A 164 6.37 -6.68 11.47
C ASN A 164 6.70 -8.15 11.83
N LEU A 165 6.56 -9.08 10.88
CA LEU A 165 7.01 -10.47 10.99
C LEU A 165 8.38 -10.66 10.32
N ASP A 166 8.62 -9.92 9.22
CA ASP A 166 9.88 -9.89 8.48
C ASP A 166 10.40 -8.44 8.34
N PRO A 167 11.11 -7.93 9.35
CA PRO A 167 11.69 -6.58 9.31
C PRO A 167 12.79 -6.41 8.26
N ASP A 168 13.42 -7.50 7.79
CA ASP A 168 14.48 -7.45 6.80
C ASP A 168 13.89 -7.30 5.40
N GLY A 169 12.85 -8.07 5.07
CA GLY A 169 12.05 -7.90 3.84
C GLY A 169 11.30 -6.56 3.78
N ALA A 170 11.04 -5.92 4.93
CA ALA A 170 10.50 -4.56 4.97
C ALA A 170 11.52 -3.48 4.59
N ARG A 171 12.82 -3.75 4.76
CA ARG A 171 13.91 -2.79 4.46
C ARG A 171 14.49 -2.95 3.05
N SER A 172 14.26 -4.09 2.40
CA SER A 172 14.71 -4.40 1.03
C SER A 172 13.90 -3.70 -0.04
#